data_AF-A0A139PTG2-F1
#
_entry.id   AF-A0A139PTG2-F1
#
_cell.length_a   1.000
_cell.length_b   1.000
_cell.length_c   1.000
_cell.angle_alpha   90.00
_cell.angle_beta   90.00
_cell.angle_gamma   90.00
#
_symmetry.space_group_name_H-M   'P 1'
#
loop_
_entity.id
_entity.type
_entity.pdbx_description
1 polymer ?
#
loop_
_entity_poly.entity_id
_entity_poly.type
_entity_poly.pdbx_seq_one_letter_code
_entity_poly.pdbx_strand_id
1 'polypeptide(L)'
;MSFITALVLSFNNLLTKKGRTLLTAFAGSIGIIGIALILALSNGVSDYVKKVQEDTLVSLPLTISEQNQSNLLATSPDLSEKPYKDNHELGINTILTNLLKKQIGKNDLASFKTYLEEHASKVESLTKDIRYRYNLQPFIYASDTSNGPKNILPSTLADEVETANQTMKGYLQNLNYWSELSSDSSILESKYDVLEGRFPQDKSEIVLIVDENNQISDLLLYSLRIKDPSELNDTKKLDELSSQTYQYSDFIGKTFKAVVNTNRFVKENNLWVNKIADASYMKTQIENGLELKIVGVLRQKDGTSSSVNAPSGGIAYTSTLIDYTSEHIQNSDIVKEQEANQNLNVFTGKDFAKDPKPFSSENLTEEEKIQLAKMTPEEQAQYVQQYNDNLASTYEENLAKMGVINKSKPAAIELYTSSFQQKQDLKEFINAYNTAKKEAGEDDKVLAYSDDIQTIMSSITTLVGVVTTVLVGFVAISLIVSSIMISIITYISVLERTKEIGILRAMGASKKDIRRIFTAETAIEGFVSGVLGIAVTLLATFPINAIVAKMTNVGNVAQLPIEVALILIGISIVLTMLAGLIPSRIAAKKDPVESLRSE
;
A
#
# COMPACT_ATOMS: atom_id res chain seq x y z
N MET A 1 -33.14 16.04 -55.44
CA MET A 1 -33.15 14.67 -54.87
C MET A 1 -33.20 14.72 -53.35
N SER A 2 -34.03 13.90 -52.71
CA SER A 2 -34.06 13.80 -51.23
C SER A 2 -32.80 13.09 -50.69
N PHE A 3 -32.43 13.32 -49.43
CA PHE A 3 -31.28 12.64 -48.82
C PHE A 3 -31.48 11.12 -48.75
N ILE A 4 -32.71 10.67 -48.43
CA ILE A 4 -33.07 9.24 -48.38
C ILE A 4 -32.93 8.60 -49.77
N THR A 5 -33.39 9.29 -50.82
CA THR A 5 -33.23 8.81 -52.20
C THR A 5 -31.76 8.67 -52.58
N ALA A 6 -30.91 9.63 -52.18
CA ALA A 6 -29.48 9.55 -52.41
C ALA A 6 -28.84 8.37 -51.65
N LEU A 7 -29.27 8.11 -50.42
CA LEU A 7 -28.78 7.00 -49.59
C LEU A 7 -29.13 5.64 -50.19
N VAL A 8 -30.37 5.45 -50.66
CA VAL A 8 -30.80 4.21 -51.35
C VAL A 8 -30.03 4.01 -52.65
N LEU A 9 -29.83 5.07 -53.45
CA LEU A 9 -29.05 4.99 -54.69
C LEU A 9 -27.60 4.61 -54.41
N SER A 10 -26.98 5.23 -53.40
CA SER A 10 -25.60 4.96 -53.00
C SER A 10 -25.45 3.53 -52.45
N PHE A 11 -26.41 3.03 -51.68
CA PHE A 11 -26.39 1.66 -51.17
C PHE A 11 -26.45 0.62 -52.30
N ASN A 12 -27.38 0.76 -53.24
CA ASN A 12 -27.47 -0.13 -54.40
C ASN A 12 -26.19 -0.08 -55.25
N ASN A 13 -25.59 1.11 -55.38
CA ASN A 13 -24.32 1.27 -56.08
C ASN A 13 -23.18 0.51 -55.38
N LEU A 14 -23.03 0.67 -54.06
CA LEU A 14 -22.02 -0.05 -53.29
C LEU A 14 -22.18 -1.57 -53.41
N LEU A 15 -23.42 -2.07 -53.44
CA LEU A 15 -23.71 -3.51 -53.62
C LEU A 15 -23.32 -4.06 -54.99
N THR A 16 -23.28 -3.25 -56.04
CA THR A 16 -22.81 -3.70 -57.37
C THR A 16 -21.28 -3.81 -57.46
N LYS A 17 -20.56 -3.16 -56.53
CA LYS A 17 -19.08 -3.12 -56.49
C LYS A 17 -18.53 -3.72 -55.18
N LYS A 18 -19.09 -4.85 -54.76
CA LYS A 18 -18.81 -5.51 -53.45
C LYS A 18 -17.33 -5.62 -53.10
N GLY A 19 -16.48 -6.05 -54.04
CA GLY A 19 -15.04 -6.25 -53.78
C GLY A 19 -14.32 -4.96 -53.39
N ARG A 20 -14.58 -3.87 -54.12
CA ARG A 20 -14.00 -2.56 -53.83
C ARG A 20 -14.52 -2.01 -52.51
N THR A 21 -15.84 -2.05 -52.31
CA THR A 21 -16.48 -1.57 -51.07
C THR A 21 -15.96 -2.30 -49.83
N LEU A 22 -15.71 -3.61 -49.93
CA LEU A 22 -15.13 -4.38 -48.84
C LEU A 22 -13.68 -3.97 -48.56
N LEU A 23 -12.89 -3.72 -49.60
CA LEU A 23 -11.51 -3.23 -49.46
C LEU A 23 -11.46 -1.82 -48.84
N THR A 24 -12.35 -0.89 -49.25
CA THR A 24 -12.47 0.44 -48.63
C THR A 24 -12.91 0.33 -47.18
N ALA A 25 -13.92 -0.48 -46.91
CA ALA A 25 -14.42 -0.67 -45.55
C ALA A 25 -13.35 -1.29 -44.63
N PHE A 26 -12.57 -2.24 -45.14
CA PHE A 26 -11.45 -2.83 -44.42
C PHE A 26 -10.37 -1.79 -44.13
N ALA A 27 -9.91 -1.03 -45.14
CA ALA A 27 -8.93 0.03 -44.95
C ALA A 27 -9.42 1.11 -43.97
N GLY A 28 -10.69 1.49 -44.05
CA GLY A 28 -11.34 2.44 -43.13
C GLY A 28 -11.49 1.90 -41.70
N SER A 29 -11.52 0.58 -41.53
CA SER A 29 -11.66 -0.05 -40.22
C SER A 29 -10.36 -0.13 -39.42
N ILE A 30 -9.18 -0.06 -40.05
CA ILE A 30 -7.87 -0.29 -39.37
C ILE A 30 -7.67 0.64 -38.18
N GLY A 31 -7.89 1.95 -38.36
CA GLY A 31 -7.75 2.89 -37.25
C GLY A 31 -8.82 2.72 -36.16
N ILE A 32 -10.02 2.30 -36.53
CA ILE A 32 -11.10 2.00 -35.55
C ILE A 32 -10.75 0.75 -34.75
N ILE A 33 -10.23 -0.30 -35.40
CA ILE A 33 -9.77 -1.53 -34.75
C ILE A 33 -8.70 -1.21 -33.70
N GLY A 34 -7.71 -0.37 -34.08
CA GLY A 34 -6.63 0.03 -33.18
C GLY A 34 -7.13 0.74 -31.92
N ILE A 35 -7.98 1.78 -32.08
CA ILE A 35 -8.51 2.53 -30.93
C ILE A 35 -9.43 1.64 -30.09
N ALA A 36 -10.30 0.88 -30.73
CA ALA A 36 -11.22 -0.01 -30.02
C ALA A 36 -10.46 -1.05 -29.21
N LEU A 37 -9.38 -1.63 -29.72
CA LEU A 37 -8.53 -2.58 -28.98
C LEU A 37 -7.81 -1.92 -27.80
N ILE A 38 -7.24 -0.73 -27.99
CA ILE A 38 -6.56 0.01 -26.91
C ILE A 38 -7.57 0.35 -25.81
N LEU A 39 -8.75 0.85 -26.17
CA LEU A 39 -9.79 1.16 -25.20
C LEU A 39 -10.36 -0.10 -24.53
N ALA A 40 -10.47 -1.22 -25.25
CA ALA A 40 -10.91 -2.47 -24.66
C ALA A 40 -9.94 -2.98 -23.58
N LEU A 41 -8.64 -2.93 -23.88
CA LEU A 41 -7.59 -3.28 -22.93
C LEU A 41 -7.51 -2.30 -21.78
N SER A 42 -7.52 -1.00 -22.08
CA SER A 42 -7.42 0.05 -21.05
C SER A 42 -8.59 -0.01 -20.07
N ASN A 43 -9.81 -0.25 -20.55
CA ASN A 43 -10.97 -0.32 -19.67
C ASN A 43 -10.88 -1.54 -18.75
N GLY A 44 -10.59 -2.74 -19.26
CA GLY A 44 -10.53 -3.89 -18.37
C GLY A 44 -9.27 -3.93 -17.48
N VAL A 45 -8.16 -3.29 -17.86
CA VAL A 45 -7.05 -3.03 -16.92
C VAL A 45 -7.49 -2.07 -15.82
N SER A 46 -8.17 -0.96 -16.15
CA SER A 46 -8.70 -0.03 -15.16
C SER A 46 -9.71 -0.70 -14.22
N ASP A 47 -10.60 -1.54 -14.74
CA ASP A 47 -11.57 -2.30 -13.94
C ASP A 47 -10.87 -3.31 -13.03
N TYR A 48 -9.83 -3.97 -13.52
CA TYR A 48 -9.00 -4.85 -12.71
C TYR A 48 -8.31 -4.07 -11.58
N VAL A 49 -7.66 -2.94 -11.89
CA VAL A 49 -7.02 -2.08 -10.88
C VAL A 49 -8.04 -1.61 -9.85
N LYS A 50 -9.24 -1.19 -10.29
CA LYS A 50 -10.31 -0.77 -9.38
C LYS A 50 -10.76 -1.92 -8.47
N LYS A 51 -10.93 -3.12 -9.02
CA LYS A 51 -11.32 -4.30 -8.23
C LYS A 51 -10.24 -4.68 -7.21
N VAL A 52 -8.98 -4.74 -7.63
CA VAL A 52 -7.85 -4.98 -6.71
C VAL A 52 -7.78 -3.88 -5.66
N GLN A 53 -7.98 -2.62 -6.05
CA GLN A 53 -8.02 -1.50 -5.13
C GLN A 53 -9.16 -1.65 -4.11
N GLU A 54 -10.36 -2.05 -4.53
CA GLU A 54 -11.50 -2.34 -3.64
C GLU A 54 -11.21 -3.52 -2.70
N ASP A 55 -10.76 -4.66 -3.23
CA ASP A 55 -10.50 -5.89 -2.47
C ASP A 55 -9.33 -5.68 -1.47
N THR A 56 -8.23 -5.06 -1.91
CA THR A 56 -7.03 -4.84 -1.09
C THR A 56 -7.24 -3.74 -0.05
N LEU A 57 -7.86 -2.60 -0.41
CA LEU A 57 -8.01 -1.48 0.55
C LEU A 57 -9.02 -1.75 1.66
N VAL A 58 -10.00 -2.63 1.44
CA VAL A 58 -10.95 -3.07 2.47
C VAL A 58 -10.27 -4.01 3.48
N SER A 59 -9.25 -4.76 3.05
CA SER A 59 -8.52 -5.70 3.92
C SER A 59 -7.49 -5.06 4.85
N LEU A 60 -7.09 -3.80 4.58
CA LEU A 60 -6.03 -3.09 5.30
C LEU A 60 -6.56 -1.85 6.05
N PRO A 61 -6.30 -1.73 7.36
CA PRO A 61 -6.75 -0.59 8.14
C PRO A 61 -6.04 0.71 7.73
N LEU A 62 -6.72 1.84 7.91
CA LEU A 62 -6.06 3.14 7.94
C LEU A 62 -5.37 3.26 9.30
N THR A 63 -4.04 3.37 9.29
CA THR A 63 -3.24 3.41 10.53
C THR A 63 -2.71 4.82 10.75
N ILE A 64 -2.96 5.36 11.95
CA ILE A 64 -2.39 6.62 12.41
C ILE A 64 -1.50 6.31 13.60
N SER A 65 -0.19 6.43 13.43
CA SER A 65 0.81 6.13 14.47
C SER A 65 1.24 7.39 15.20
N GLU A 66 1.56 7.30 16.49
CA GLU A 66 2.11 8.40 17.30
C GLU A 66 3.41 8.89 16.66
N GLN A 67 4.29 7.98 16.28
CA GLN A 67 5.46 8.31 15.46
C GLN A 67 5.11 8.13 13.98
N ASN A 68 5.06 9.24 13.25
CA ASN A 68 4.80 9.17 11.82
C ASN A 68 6.07 8.78 11.04
N GLN A 69 6.26 7.48 10.78
CA GLN A 69 7.38 7.00 9.94
C GLN A 69 7.23 7.43 8.47
N SER A 70 6.04 7.86 8.05
CA SER A 70 5.72 8.06 6.65
C SER A 70 6.15 9.44 6.13
N ASN A 71 7.25 9.41 5.38
CA ASN A 71 7.57 10.30 4.27
C ASN A 71 7.76 11.81 4.58
N LEU A 72 8.98 12.13 5.03
CA LEU A 72 9.60 13.46 4.87
C LEU A 72 9.55 13.99 3.42
N LEU A 73 9.36 13.12 2.41
CA LEU A 73 9.27 13.48 0.98
C LEU A 73 7.85 13.52 0.39
N ALA A 74 6.88 12.78 0.91
CA ALA A 74 5.54 12.66 0.30
C ALA A 74 4.53 13.69 0.81
N THR A 75 4.78 14.30 1.98
CA THR A 75 3.86 15.26 2.61
C THR A 75 4.25 16.72 2.40
N SER A 76 5.21 17.06 1.53
CA SER A 76 5.49 18.46 1.21
C SER A 76 6.02 18.64 -0.22
N PRO A 77 5.16 19.12 -1.14
CA PRO A 77 5.61 19.78 -2.38
C PRO A 77 6.47 21.03 -2.08
N ASP A 78 6.49 21.48 -0.81
CA ASP A 78 6.96 22.78 -0.36
C ASP A 78 8.11 22.66 0.66
N LEU A 79 9.06 21.75 0.44
CA LEU A 79 10.34 21.78 1.19
C LEU A 79 11.16 23.05 0.88
N SER A 80 10.81 23.74 -0.20
CA SER A 80 11.31 25.05 -0.58
C SER A 80 10.19 26.08 -0.48
N GLU A 81 10.01 26.72 0.68
CA GLU A 81 9.11 27.87 0.76
C GLU A 81 9.61 28.99 -0.19
N LYS A 82 8.91 29.12 -1.31
CA LYS A 82 8.91 30.21 -2.31
C LYS A 82 10.20 30.44 -3.15
N PRO A 83 10.04 30.90 -4.41
CA PRO A 83 11.16 31.35 -5.23
C PRO A 83 11.72 32.67 -4.70
N TYR A 84 13.01 32.68 -4.33
CA TYR A 84 13.78 33.92 -4.16
C TYR A 84 13.74 34.68 -5.49
N LYS A 85 13.21 35.91 -5.49
CA LYS A 85 12.97 36.73 -6.70
C LYS A 85 13.86 37.96 -6.75
N ASP A 86 15.12 37.83 -6.36
CA ASP A 86 16.13 38.85 -6.61
C ASP A 86 17.32 38.26 -7.39
N ASN A 87 17.81 38.99 -8.40
CA ASN A 87 18.84 38.53 -9.33
C ASN A 87 20.27 38.80 -8.82
N HIS A 88 20.45 39.53 -7.72
CA HIS A 88 21.77 39.91 -7.19
C HIS A 88 22.11 39.28 -5.84
N GLU A 89 21.25 38.41 -5.29
CA GLU A 89 21.45 37.77 -4.00
C GLU A 89 21.12 36.27 -4.07
N LEU A 90 21.80 35.48 -3.23
CA LEU A 90 21.60 34.03 -3.11
C LEU A 90 20.77 33.73 -1.86
N GLY A 91 19.51 33.29 -2.06
CA GLY A 91 18.69 32.74 -0.98
C GLY A 91 19.14 31.32 -0.59
N ILE A 92 19.18 31.03 0.72
CA ILE A 92 19.47 29.67 1.21
C ILE A 92 18.17 28.87 1.22
N ASN A 93 18.15 27.77 0.47
CA ASN A 93 17.06 26.80 0.57
C ASN A 93 17.23 26.00 1.88
N THR A 94 16.36 26.25 2.87
CA THR A 94 16.48 25.73 4.24
C THR A 94 15.96 24.30 4.40
N ILE A 95 16.25 23.41 3.44
CA ILE A 95 15.77 22.02 3.46
C ILE A 95 16.18 21.34 4.75
N LEU A 96 17.48 21.34 5.11
CA LEU A 96 17.97 20.69 6.33
C LEU A 96 17.36 21.30 7.60
N THR A 97 17.27 22.62 7.69
CA THR A 97 16.66 23.30 8.84
C THR A 97 15.18 22.93 8.98
N ASN A 98 14.46 22.82 7.86
CA ASN A 98 13.06 22.42 7.85
C ASN A 98 12.92 20.94 8.21
N LEU A 99 13.80 20.05 7.75
CA LEU A 99 13.84 18.64 8.15
C LEU A 99 14.16 18.47 9.64
N LEU A 100 15.03 19.31 10.21
CA LEU A 100 15.40 19.26 11.63
C LEU A 100 14.38 19.92 12.57
N LYS A 101 13.77 21.05 12.14
CA LYS A 101 12.70 21.73 12.91
C LYS A 101 11.39 20.98 12.86
N LYS A 102 11.04 20.43 11.70
CA LYS A 102 9.92 19.53 11.49
C LYS A 102 10.41 18.12 11.85
N GLN A 103 10.84 17.94 13.10
CA GLN A 103 10.99 16.60 13.69
C GLN A 103 9.78 15.77 13.26
N ILE A 104 10.01 14.49 12.93
CA ILE A 104 8.98 13.49 12.67
C ILE A 104 7.77 13.79 13.57
N GLY A 105 6.72 14.39 13.00
CA GLY A 105 5.66 15.00 13.79
C GLY A 105 5.03 13.91 14.64
N LYS A 106 5.11 14.05 15.97
CA LYS A 106 4.41 13.15 16.87
C LYS A 106 2.93 13.48 16.77
N ASN A 107 2.12 12.52 16.34
CA ASN A 107 0.67 12.70 16.31
C ASN A 107 0.14 12.68 17.75
N ASP A 108 -0.68 13.67 18.12
CA ASP A 108 -1.46 13.65 19.34
C ASP A 108 -2.67 12.69 19.19
N LEU A 109 -2.39 11.40 19.39
CA LEU A 109 -3.42 10.36 19.32
C LEU A 109 -4.37 10.37 20.52
N ALA A 110 -4.00 11.01 21.63
CA ALA A 110 -4.87 11.14 22.79
C ALA A 110 -6.04 12.07 22.47
N SER A 111 -5.74 13.26 21.92
CA SER A 111 -6.78 14.19 21.45
C SER A 111 -7.63 13.58 20.34
N PHE A 112 -7.02 12.85 19.40
CA PHE A 112 -7.78 12.22 18.33
C PHE A 112 -8.66 11.06 18.83
N LYS A 113 -8.20 10.27 19.80
CA LYS A 113 -9.03 9.24 20.45
C LYS A 113 -10.25 9.86 21.12
N THR A 114 -10.09 10.94 21.87
CA THR A 114 -11.22 11.69 22.45
C THR A 114 -12.18 12.18 21.36
N TYR A 115 -11.67 12.71 20.24
CA TYR A 115 -12.49 13.16 19.12
C TYR A 115 -13.31 12.01 18.49
N LEU A 116 -12.72 10.82 18.35
CA LEU A 116 -13.43 9.62 17.89
C LEU A 116 -14.56 9.23 18.85
N GLU A 117 -14.30 9.27 20.15
CA GLU A 117 -15.28 8.95 21.20
C GLU A 117 -16.44 9.97 21.23
N GLU A 118 -16.15 11.27 21.08
CA GLU A 118 -17.16 12.32 20.98
C GLU A 118 -18.06 12.18 19.73
N HIS A 119 -17.53 11.58 18.65
CA HIS A 119 -18.24 11.37 17.39
C HIS A 119 -18.60 9.90 17.14
N ALA A 120 -18.72 9.08 18.19
CA ALA A 120 -18.87 7.62 18.11
C ALA A 120 -19.91 7.15 17.08
N SER A 121 -21.13 7.72 17.06
CA SER A 121 -22.16 7.31 16.10
C SER A 121 -21.78 7.55 14.63
N LYS A 122 -21.01 8.60 14.34
CA LYS A 122 -20.51 8.85 12.98
C LYS A 122 -19.40 7.86 12.67
N VAL A 123 -18.47 7.65 13.61
CA VAL A 123 -17.36 6.71 13.43
C VAL A 123 -17.86 5.28 13.21
N GLU A 124 -18.86 4.81 13.96
CA GLU A 124 -19.50 3.50 13.77
C GLU A 124 -20.08 3.30 12.36
N SER A 125 -20.52 4.37 11.69
CA SER A 125 -20.99 4.29 10.30
C SER A 125 -19.84 4.19 9.28
N LEU A 126 -18.65 4.66 9.67
CA LEU A 126 -17.45 4.75 8.83
C LEU A 126 -16.52 3.55 9.01
N THR A 127 -16.50 2.93 10.18
CA THR A 127 -15.58 1.85 10.52
C THR A 127 -16.33 0.56 10.86
N LYS A 128 -15.70 -0.58 10.57
CA LYS A 128 -16.10 -1.90 11.02
C LYS A 128 -15.53 -2.20 12.41
N ASP A 129 -14.29 -1.79 12.63
CA ASP A 129 -13.53 -2.03 13.85
C ASP A 129 -12.51 -0.90 14.04
N ILE A 130 -12.16 -0.62 15.29
CA ILE A 130 -11.12 0.36 15.67
C ILE A 130 -10.21 -0.31 16.66
N ARG A 131 -8.92 -0.35 16.37
CA ARG A 131 -7.92 -0.91 17.27
C ARG A 131 -6.99 0.15 17.78
N TYR A 132 -6.85 0.16 19.09
CA TYR A 132 -5.89 0.98 19.79
C TYR A 132 -4.68 0.12 20.12
N ARG A 133 -3.56 0.43 19.49
CA ARG A 133 -2.28 -0.19 19.80
C ARG A 133 -1.52 0.65 20.80
N TYR A 134 -0.85 -0.02 21.73
CA TYR A 134 -0.05 0.60 22.77
C TYR A 134 1.39 0.12 22.67
N ASN A 135 2.33 0.90 23.21
CA ASN A 135 3.75 0.55 23.25
C ASN A 135 4.04 -0.49 24.34
N LEU A 136 3.36 -1.64 24.30
CA LEU A 136 3.66 -2.80 25.13
C LEU A 136 4.08 -3.96 24.24
N GLN A 137 5.33 -4.37 24.40
CA GLN A 137 5.87 -5.55 23.74
C GLN A 137 6.09 -6.65 24.79
N PRO A 138 5.66 -7.89 24.54
CA PRO A 138 5.95 -8.99 25.44
C PRO A 138 7.45 -9.32 25.40
N PHE A 139 8.03 -9.66 26.55
CA PHE A 139 9.41 -10.13 26.61
C PHE A 139 9.44 -11.64 26.50
N ILE A 140 9.95 -12.14 25.38
CA ILE A 140 9.96 -13.58 25.07
C ILE A 140 11.39 -14.11 25.10
N TYR A 141 11.58 -15.22 25.80
CA TYR A 141 12.85 -15.91 25.97
C TYR A 141 12.77 -17.35 25.48
N ALA A 142 13.92 -17.91 25.11
CA ALA A 142 14.03 -19.34 24.86
C ALA A 142 13.72 -20.14 26.15
N SER A 143 13.00 -21.26 26.01
CA SER A 143 12.72 -22.13 27.17
C SER A 143 13.98 -22.81 27.73
N ASP A 144 14.97 -23.07 26.88
CA ASP A 144 16.25 -23.64 27.32
C ASP A 144 17.20 -22.53 27.81
N THR A 145 17.50 -22.59 29.11
CA THR A 145 18.39 -21.66 29.81
C THR A 145 19.73 -22.31 30.20
N SER A 146 20.05 -23.49 29.66
CA SER A 146 21.29 -24.23 29.96
C SER A 146 22.55 -23.42 29.68
N ASN A 147 22.54 -22.65 28.60
CA ASN A 147 23.62 -21.76 28.17
C ASN A 147 23.34 -20.28 28.48
N GLY A 148 22.60 -20.03 29.57
CA GLY A 148 22.20 -18.68 29.99
C GLY A 148 20.87 -18.21 29.37
N PRO A 149 20.34 -17.06 29.83
CA PRO A 149 19.11 -16.49 29.31
C PRO A 149 19.30 -16.00 27.86
N LYS A 150 18.49 -16.52 26.93
CA LYS A 150 18.50 -16.10 25.53
C LYS A 150 17.22 -15.35 25.19
N ASN A 151 17.35 -14.06 24.86
CA ASN A 151 16.21 -13.20 24.53
C ASN A 151 15.81 -13.36 23.06
N ILE A 152 14.52 -13.52 22.82
CA ILE A 152 13.93 -13.68 21.48
C ILE A 152 13.18 -12.40 21.08
N LEU A 153 12.46 -11.78 22.02
CA LEU A 153 11.73 -10.54 21.80
C LEU A 153 11.94 -9.60 23.01
N PRO A 154 12.54 -8.41 22.84
CA PRO A 154 13.21 -7.93 21.62
C PRO A 154 14.40 -8.81 21.22
N SER A 155 14.72 -8.87 19.92
CA SER A 155 15.79 -9.73 19.42
C SER A 155 17.17 -9.23 19.82
N THR A 156 18.01 -10.10 20.38
CA THR A 156 19.45 -9.84 20.63
C THR A 156 20.36 -10.40 19.54
N LEU A 157 19.79 -10.86 18.41
CA LEU A 157 20.53 -11.56 17.37
C LEU A 157 21.71 -10.72 16.82
N ALA A 158 21.53 -9.41 16.70
CA ALA A 158 22.57 -8.51 16.18
C ALA A 158 23.81 -8.38 17.07
N ASP A 159 23.69 -8.66 18.37
CA ASP A 159 24.80 -8.62 19.32
C ASP A 159 25.57 -9.94 19.34
N GLU A 160 24.91 -11.03 18.94
CA GLU A 160 25.47 -12.39 18.89
C GLU A 160 26.16 -12.70 17.53
N VAL A 161 25.82 -11.94 16.48
CA VAL A 161 26.42 -12.09 15.15
C VAL A 161 27.62 -11.16 14.98
N GLU A 162 28.81 -11.74 14.88
CA GLU A 162 30.04 -11.01 14.58
C GLU A 162 30.06 -10.57 13.10
N THR A 163 29.49 -9.40 12.79
CA THR A 163 29.57 -8.79 11.46
C THR A 163 30.15 -7.38 11.50
N ALA A 164 31.12 -7.11 10.61
CA ALA A 164 31.66 -5.76 10.41
C ALA A 164 30.73 -4.86 9.57
N ASN A 165 29.69 -5.42 8.95
CA ASN A 165 28.76 -4.68 8.11
C ASN A 165 27.69 -3.99 8.98
N GLN A 166 27.82 -2.68 9.15
CA GLN A 166 26.88 -1.88 9.95
C GLN A 166 25.45 -1.90 9.41
N THR A 167 25.27 -2.00 8.09
CA THR A 167 23.94 -2.11 7.47
C THR A 167 23.28 -3.44 7.85
N MET A 168 24.03 -4.55 7.78
CA MET A 168 23.53 -5.85 8.21
C MET A 168 23.22 -5.86 9.70
N LYS A 169 24.13 -5.31 10.54
CA LYS A 169 23.89 -5.19 11.98
C LYS A 169 22.63 -4.38 12.27
N GLY A 170 22.43 -3.24 11.59
CA GLY A 170 21.22 -2.44 11.70
C GLY A 170 19.95 -3.18 11.27
N TYR A 171 20.03 -4.01 10.22
CA TYR A 171 18.91 -4.87 9.82
C TYR A 171 18.58 -5.90 10.91
N LEU A 172 19.58 -6.63 11.42
CA LEU A 172 19.43 -7.62 12.49
C LEU A 172 18.89 -6.99 13.79
N GLN A 173 19.27 -5.74 14.10
CA GLN A 173 18.80 -5.02 15.29
C GLN A 173 17.30 -4.69 15.25
N ASN A 174 16.76 -4.50 14.05
CA ASN A 174 15.35 -4.15 13.85
C ASN A 174 14.49 -5.36 13.44
N LEU A 175 15.05 -6.58 13.46
CA LEU A 175 14.29 -7.79 13.18
C LEU A 175 13.21 -8.01 14.23
N ASN A 176 11.95 -8.03 13.78
CA ASN A 176 10.81 -8.44 14.58
C ASN A 176 9.93 -9.40 13.76
N TYR A 177 9.86 -10.65 14.21
CA TYR A 177 9.01 -11.68 13.63
C TYR A 177 7.70 -11.90 14.40
N TRP A 178 7.46 -11.13 15.47
CA TRP A 178 6.34 -11.33 16.37
C TRP A 178 5.23 -10.30 16.13
N SER A 179 4.01 -10.77 15.94
CA SER A 179 2.85 -9.92 15.71
C SER A 179 1.63 -10.34 16.54
N GLU A 180 0.79 -9.36 16.87
CA GLU A 180 -0.49 -9.61 17.52
C GLU A 180 -1.55 -9.98 16.47
N LEU A 181 -2.30 -11.05 16.74
CA LEU A 181 -3.43 -11.46 15.92
C LEU A 181 -4.67 -10.61 16.19
N SER A 182 -5.44 -10.43 15.11
CA SER A 182 -6.80 -9.92 15.18
C SER A 182 -7.66 -10.73 16.14
N SER A 183 -8.40 -10.07 17.02
CA SER A 183 -9.46 -10.68 17.82
C SER A 183 -10.74 -10.96 17.01
N ASP A 184 -10.91 -10.29 15.85
CA ASP A 184 -12.01 -10.54 14.90
C ASP A 184 -11.68 -11.76 14.03
N SER A 185 -12.48 -12.82 14.17
CA SER A 185 -12.40 -14.07 13.43
C SER A 185 -12.60 -13.89 11.92
N SER A 186 -13.47 -12.99 11.50
CA SER A 186 -13.71 -12.72 10.07
C SER A 186 -12.48 -12.08 9.39
N ILE A 187 -11.71 -11.29 10.14
CA ILE A 187 -10.44 -10.72 9.66
C ILE A 187 -9.37 -11.82 9.61
N LEU A 188 -9.31 -12.72 10.59
CA LEU A 188 -8.38 -13.85 10.56
C LEU A 188 -8.64 -14.78 9.38
N GLU A 189 -9.89 -15.18 9.16
CA GLU A 189 -10.30 -16.05 8.06
C GLU A 189 -10.09 -15.41 6.68
N SER A 190 -10.19 -14.08 6.57
CA SER A 190 -9.90 -13.39 5.31
C SER A 190 -8.39 -13.28 5.01
N LYS A 191 -7.51 -13.38 6.03
CA LYS A 191 -6.07 -13.23 5.88
C LYS A 191 -5.28 -14.55 5.88
N TYR A 192 -5.78 -15.58 6.56
CA TYR A 192 -5.02 -16.80 6.81
C TYR A 192 -5.79 -18.07 6.44
N ASP A 193 -5.05 -19.06 5.93
CA ASP A 193 -5.48 -20.45 5.87
C ASP A 193 -4.80 -21.23 7.00
N VAL A 194 -5.54 -22.12 7.68
CA VAL A 194 -4.95 -23.05 8.65
C VAL A 194 -4.37 -24.24 7.88
N LEU A 195 -3.06 -24.43 7.93
CA LEU A 195 -2.39 -25.58 7.31
C LEU A 195 -2.39 -26.78 8.25
N GLU A 196 -2.07 -26.54 9.53
CA GLU A 196 -2.05 -27.57 10.57
C GLU A 196 -2.39 -26.96 11.94
N GLY A 197 -3.05 -27.74 12.80
CA GLY A 197 -3.47 -27.26 14.12
C GLY A 197 -4.70 -26.35 14.07
N ARG A 198 -4.63 -25.19 14.73
CA ARG A 198 -5.73 -24.21 14.85
C ARG A 198 -5.22 -22.81 15.18
N PHE A 199 -6.10 -21.82 15.15
CA PHE A 199 -5.86 -20.49 15.73
C PHE A 199 -5.71 -20.55 17.26
N PRO A 200 -4.85 -19.72 17.86
CA PRO A 200 -4.64 -19.70 19.30
C PRO A 200 -5.89 -19.15 20.01
N GLN A 201 -6.23 -19.74 21.16
CA GLN A 201 -7.46 -19.43 21.91
C GLN A 201 -7.21 -18.75 23.27
N ASP A 202 -5.97 -18.79 23.77
CA ASP A 202 -5.62 -18.21 25.07
C ASP A 202 -4.24 -17.53 25.06
N LYS A 203 -3.86 -16.97 26.22
CA LYS A 203 -2.62 -16.19 26.42
C LYS A 203 -1.32 -17.01 26.29
N SER A 204 -1.40 -18.32 26.44
CA SER A 204 -0.28 -19.27 26.36
C SER A 204 -0.14 -19.91 24.98
N GLU A 205 -1.04 -19.61 24.06
CA GLU A 205 -1.05 -20.18 22.72
C GLU A 205 -0.54 -19.17 21.68
N ILE A 206 0.38 -19.64 20.84
CA ILE A 206 0.94 -18.89 19.71
C ILE A 206 0.87 -19.74 18.45
N VAL A 207 1.05 -19.13 17.29
CA VAL A 207 1.04 -19.82 16.00
C VAL A 207 2.21 -19.39 15.12
N LEU A 208 2.67 -20.30 14.27
CA LEU A 208 3.63 -20.01 13.22
C LEU A 208 2.87 -19.51 11.98
N ILE A 209 3.32 -18.40 11.41
CA ILE A 209 2.83 -17.88 10.13
C ILE A 209 3.89 -18.17 9.07
N VAL A 210 3.48 -18.78 7.97
CA VAL A 210 4.28 -18.97 6.76
C VAL A 210 3.78 -18.05 5.65
N ASP A 211 4.64 -17.74 4.68
CA ASP A 211 4.23 -16.95 3.52
C ASP A 211 3.29 -17.73 2.57
N GLU A 212 2.81 -17.06 1.52
CA GLU A 212 1.92 -17.61 0.49
C GLU A 212 2.46 -18.91 -0.16
N ASN A 213 3.78 -19.11 -0.15
CA ASN A 213 4.46 -20.27 -0.73
C ASN A 213 4.83 -21.35 0.31
N ASN A 214 4.28 -21.27 1.53
CA ASN A 214 4.60 -22.14 2.66
C ASN A 214 6.05 -22.04 3.14
N GLN A 215 6.70 -20.89 2.98
CA GLN A 215 8.09 -20.69 3.38
C GLN A 215 8.20 -19.85 4.64
N ILE A 216 9.31 -20.05 5.35
CA ILE A 216 9.77 -19.20 6.45
C ILE A 216 11.19 -18.73 6.16
N SER A 217 11.55 -17.56 6.65
CA SER A 217 12.91 -17.05 6.60
C SER A 217 13.85 -17.89 7.45
N ASP A 218 15.05 -18.13 6.96
CA ASP A 218 16.16 -18.68 7.74
C ASP A 218 16.43 -17.87 9.02
N LEU A 219 16.41 -16.53 8.93
CA LEU A 219 16.53 -15.61 10.06
C LEU A 219 15.43 -15.80 11.11
N LEU A 220 14.24 -16.29 10.74
CA LEU A 220 13.22 -16.67 11.72
C LEU A 220 13.73 -17.81 12.61
N LEU A 221 14.34 -18.84 12.03
CA LEU A 221 14.88 -20.00 12.78
C LEU A 221 15.94 -19.58 13.79
N TYR A 222 16.83 -18.65 13.42
CA TYR A 222 17.84 -18.09 14.32
C TYR A 222 17.22 -17.17 15.37
N SER A 223 16.24 -16.34 14.99
CA SER A 223 15.54 -15.44 15.92
C SER A 223 14.82 -16.21 17.02
N LEU A 224 14.19 -17.34 16.67
CA LEU A 224 13.51 -18.23 17.62
C LEU A 224 14.46 -19.15 18.39
N ARG A 225 15.77 -19.06 18.15
CA ARG A 225 16.80 -19.94 18.73
C ARG A 225 16.55 -21.43 18.46
N ILE A 226 15.89 -21.74 17.33
CA ILE A 226 15.77 -23.11 16.81
C ILE A 226 17.09 -23.53 16.16
N LYS A 227 17.76 -22.58 15.49
CA LYS A 227 19.13 -22.70 15.02
C LYS A 227 20.05 -21.82 15.85
N ASP A 228 21.33 -22.20 15.92
CA ASP A 228 22.33 -21.46 16.68
C ASP A 228 22.79 -20.22 15.89
N PRO A 229 22.70 -19.00 16.46
CA PRO A 229 23.14 -17.77 15.79
C PRO A 229 24.58 -17.77 15.28
N SER A 230 25.47 -18.55 15.89
CA SER A 230 26.87 -18.65 15.45
C SER A 230 27.02 -19.23 14.04
N GLU A 231 26.02 -19.98 13.54
CA GLU A 231 26.02 -20.55 12.20
C GLU A 231 25.87 -19.49 11.09
N LEU A 232 25.42 -18.27 11.43
CA LEU A 232 25.30 -17.16 10.47
C LEU A 232 26.64 -16.70 9.90
N ASN A 233 27.75 -17.03 10.58
CA ASN A 233 29.11 -16.75 10.10
C ASN A 233 29.73 -17.91 9.30
N ASP A 234 29.03 -19.06 9.20
CA ASP A 234 29.51 -20.25 8.51
C ASP A 234 28.77 -20.43 7.17
N THR A 235 29.43 -20.04 6.08
CA THR A 235 28.84 -20.12 4.73
C THR A 235 28.43 -21.53 4.34
N LYS A 236 29.11 -22.58 4.84
CA LYS A 236 28.75 -23.96 4.51
C LYS A 236 27.43 -24.35 5.18
N LYS A 237 27.24 -23.96 6.44
CA LYS A 237 25.97 -24.20 7.13
C LYS A 237 24.82 -23.43 6.51
N LEU A 238 25.06 -22.22 6.02
CA LEU A 238 24.05 -21.45 5.27
C LEU A 238 23.68 -22.13 3.95
N ASP A 239 24.67 -22.64 3.19
CA ASP A 239 24.42 -23.37 1.96
C ASP A 239 23.62 -24.66 2.23
N GLU A 240 23.96 -25.41 3.28
CA GLU A 240 23.21 -26.60 3.71
C GLU A 240 21.75 -26.26 4.09
N LEU A 241 21.54 -25.15 4.81
CA LEU A 241 20.22 -24.70 5.23
C LEU A 241 19.31 -24.38 4.05
N SER A 242 19.85 -23.83 2.96
CA SER A 242 19.09 -23.51 1.75
C SER A 242 18.42 -24.73 1.09
N SER A 243 18.94 -25.93 1.36
CA SER A 243 18.43 -27.19 0.83
C SER A 243 17.61 -27.98 1.86
N GLN A 244 17.52 -27.50 3.11
CA GLN A 244 16.82 -28.17 4.20
C GLN A 244 15.30 -27.90 4.10
N THR A 245 14.50 -28.92 4.42
CA THR A 245 13.05 -28.81 4.57
C THR A 245 12.64 -29.15 5.99
N TYR A 246 11.52 -28.59 6.44
CA TYR A 246 10.94 -28.84 7.76
C TYR A 246 9.51 -29.33 7.62
N GLN A 247 9.08 -30.19 8.55
CA GLN A 247 7.68 -30.57 8.71
C GLN A 247 7.01 -29.60 9.69
N TYR A 248 5.71 -29.37 9.53
CA TYR A 248 4.95 -28.52 10.47
C TYR A 248 4.99 -29.06 11.90
N SER A 249 5.03 -30.39 12.06
CA SER A 249 5.21 -31.07 13.35
C SER A 249 6.53 -30.75 14.04
N ASP A 250 7.55 -30.26 13.31
CA ASP A 250 8.82 -29.85 13.91
C ASP A 250 8.65 -28.58 14.75
N PHE A 251 7.64 -27.75 14.42
CA PHE A 251 7.33 -26.50 15.11
C PHE A 251 6.19 -26.64 16.11
N ILE A 252 5.16 -27.42 15.78
CA ILE A 252 4.01 -27.61 16.67
C ILE A 252 4.48 -28.22 18.00
N GLY A 253 4.08 -27.57 19.09
CA GLY A 253 4.44 -27.97 20.43
C GLY A 253 5.78 -27.45 20.93
N LYS A 254 6.57 -26.75 20.11
CA LYS A 254 7.72 -25.98 20.62
C LYS A 254 7.24 -24.92 21.61
N THR A 255 8.02 -24.71 22.66
CA THR A 255 7.69 -23.80 23.76
C THR A 255 8.67 -22.65 23.86
N PHE A 256 8.18 -21.54 24.40
CA PHE A 256 8.94 -20.34 24.76
C PHE A 256 8.47 -19.85 26.13
N LYS A 257 9.16 -18.86 26.70
CA LYS A 257 8.79 -18.27 28.00
C LYS A 257 8.56 -16.78 27.86
N ALA A 258 7.36 -16.33 28.21
CA ALA A 258 7.03 -14.92 28.35
C ALA A 258 7.29 -14.45 29.79
N VAL A 259 8.11 -13.42 29.94
CA VAL A 259 8.43 -12.81 31.23
C VAL A 259 7.79 -11.43 31.29
N VAL A 260 7.10 -11.13 32.38
CA VAL A 260 6.53 -9.80 32.60
C VAL A 260 7.66 -8.80 32.82
N ASN A 261 7.65 -7.66 32.13
CA ASN A 261 8.77 -6.71 32.14
C ASN A 261 9.16 -6.25 33.55
N THR A 262 8.18 -6.04 34.44
CA THR A 262 8.40 -5.59 35.83
C THR A 262 9.12 -6.62 36.70
N ASN A 263 9.08 -7.92 36.35
CA ASN A 263 9.80 -8.96 37.08
C ASN A 263 11.33 -8.85 36.94
N ARG A 264 11.83 -8.03 36.02
CA ARG A 264 13.26 -7.74 35.86
C ARG A 264 13.79 -6.76 36.91
N PHE A 265 12.90 -6.09 37.64
CA PHE A 265 13.28 -5.10 38.64
C PHE A 265 13.16 -5.68 40.04
N VAL A 266 14.18 -5.45 40.87
CA VAL A 266 14.23 -5.89 42.26
C VAL A 266 14.52 -4.70 43.14
N LYS A 267 13.85 -4.62 44.29
CA LYS A 267 14.15 -3.57 45.27
C LYS A 267 15.38 -3.94 46.10
N GLU A 268 16.46 -3.19 45.92
CA GLU A 268 17.71 -3.33 46.67
C GLU A 268 18.10 -1.97 47.24
N ASN A 269 18.42 -1.90 48.54
CA ASN A 269 18.81 -0.64 49.20
C ASN A 269 17.80 0.51 48.97
N ASN A 270 16.50 0.23 49.05
CA ASN A 270 15.38 1.14 48.78
C ASN A 270 15.28 1.66 47.33
N LEU A 271 16.02 1.08 46.39
CA LEU A 271 16.01 1.46 44.98
C LEU A 271 15.61 0.27 44.12
N TRP A 272 14.87 0.54 43.04
CA TRP A 272 14.50 -0.50 42.10
C TRP A 272 15.60 -0.70 41.07
N VAL A 273 16.27 -1.84 41.10
CA VAL A 273 17.42 -2.17 40.25
C VAL A 273 17.00 -3.11 39.12
N ASN A 274 17.41 -2.80 37.90
CA ASN A 274 17.16 -3.65 36.73
C ASN A 274 18.19 -4.79 36.66
N LYS A 275 17.75 -6.01 36.92
CA LYS A 275 18.58 -7.22 36.96
C LYS A 275 18.68 -7.96 35.61
N ILE A 276 18.41 -7.29 34.48
CA ILE A 276 18.49 -7.93 33.15
C ILE A 276 19.88 -8.51 32.84
N ALA A 277 20.95 -7.90 33.35
CA ALA A 277 22.32 -8.38 33.16
C ALA A 277 22.72 -9.53 34.11
N ASP A 278 21.91 -9.81 35.13
CA ASP A 278 22.13 -10.92 36.06
C ASP A 278 21.54 -12.21 35.47
N ALA A 279 22.41 -13.05 34.91
CA ALA A 279 22.01 -14.29 34.26
C ALA A 279 21.32 -15.28 35.20
N SER A 280 21.71 -15.33 36.48
CA SER A 280 21.15 -16.27 37.46
C SER A 280 19.75 -15.83 37.88
N TYR A 281 19.58 -14.53 38.12
CA TYR A 281 18.27 -13.95 38.40
C TYR A 281 17.32 -14.13 37.21
N MET A 282 17.76 -13.77 35.99
CA MET A 282 16.94 -13.89 34.80
C MET A 282 16.57 -15.33 34.47
N LYS A 283 17.46 -16.31 34.69
CA LYS A 283 17.12 -17.73 34.54
C LYS A 283 15.91 -18.12 35.42
N THR A 284 15.89 -17.69 36.67
CA THR A 284 14.77 -17.95 37.59
C THR A 284 13.48 -17.28 37.11
N GLN A 285 13.56 -16.04 36.62
CA GLN A 285 12.39 -15.34 36.08
C GLN A 285 11.85 -16.00 34.80
N ILE A 286 12.72 -16.52 33.95
CA ILE A 286 12.35 -17.25 32.72
C ILE A 286 11.69 -18.58 33.04
N GLU A 287 12.22 -19.34 34.00
CA GLU A 287 11.65 -20.62 34.43
C GLU A 287 10.23 -20.46 34.99
N ASN A 288 10.01 -19.38 35.75
CA ASN A 288 8.69 -19.00 36.28
C ASN A 288 7.79 -18.25 35.28
N GLY A 289 8.31 -17.91 34.10
CA GLY A 289 7.59 -17.20 33.06
C GLY A 289 6.42 -18.00 32.50
N LEU A 290 5.45 -17.30 31.91
CA LEU A 290 4.32 -17.92 31.23
C LEU A 290 4.85 -18.74 30.05
N GLU A 291 4.52 -20.02 30.01
CA GLU A 291 4.88 -20.88 28.89
C GLU A 291 4.02 -20.54 27.68
N LEU A 292 4.65 -20.25 26.55
CA LEU A 292 3.99 -20.06 25.27
C LEU A 292 4.24 -21.29 24.40
N LYS A 293 3.20 -21.81 23.73
CA LYS A 293 3.29 -23.02 22.90
C LYS A 293 2.77 -22.78 21.49
N ILE A 294 3.50 -23.25 20.48
CA ILE A 294 3.01 -23.24 19.09
C ILE A 294 1.90 -24.28 18.95
N VAL A 295 0.68 -23.84 18.65
CA VAL A 295 -0.51 -24.71 18.53
C VAL A 295 -1.01 -24.91 17.09
N GLY A 296 -0.44 -24.20 16.13
CA GLY A 296 -0.81 -24.30 14.72
C GLY A 296 0.14 -23.57 13.78
N VAL A 297 0.01 -23.89 12.50
CA VAL A 297 0.70 -23.26 11.38
C VAL A 297 -0.32 -22.64 10.43
N LEU A 298 -0.18 -21.35 10.18
CA LEU A 298 -1.06 -20.54 9.35
C LEU A 298 -0.32 -20.09 8.10
N ARG A 299 -0.99 -20.11 6.95
CA ARG A 299 -0.50 -19.54 5.69
C ARG A 299 -1.14 -18.20 5.43
N GLN A 300 -0.35 -17.22 5.04
CA GLN A 300 -0.87 -15.94 4.55
C GLN A 300 -1.50 -16.08 3.16
N LYS A 301 -2.69 -15.52 2.95
CA LYS A 301 -3.36 -15.51 1.64
C LYS A 301 -2.74 -14.47 0.71
N ASP A 302 -2.73 -14.74 -0.59
CA ASP A 302 -2.19 -13.85 -1.63
C ASP A 302 -2.70 -12.41 -1.48
N GLY A 303 -1.79 -11.45 -1.53
CA GLY A 303 -2.13 -10.01 -1.44
C GLY A 303 -2.55 -9.51 -0.05
N THR A 304 -2.49 -10.35 0.99
CA THR A 304 -2.77 -9.95 2.39
C THR A 304 -1.51 -9.67 3.21
N SER A 305 -0.33 -9.71 2.57
CA SER A 305 0.99 -9.40 3.15
C SER A 305 0.94 -8.05 3.85
N SER A 306 0.92 -8.07 5.19
CA SER A 306 1.02 -6.88 6.02
C SER A 306 2.51 -6.53 6.17
N SER A 307 2.85 -5.23 6.13
CA SER A 307 4.21 -4.72 6.33
C SER A 307 4.85 -5.08 7.69
N VAL A 308 4.07 -5.64 8.61
CA VAL A 308 4.46 -5.96 9.99
C VAL A 308 5.11 -7.34 10.10
N ASN A 309 4.79 -8.29 9.21
CA ASN A 309 5.51 -9.56 9.15
C ASN A 309 6.62 -9.40 8.12
N ALA A 310 7.86 -9.72 8.51
CA ALA A 310 8.97 -9.85 7.58
C ALA A 310 8.51 -10.71 6.37
N PRO A 311 9.02 -10.45 5.15
CA PRO A 311 8.46 -10.96 3.88
C PRO A 311 8.36 -12.49 3.73
N SER A 312 8.72 -13.27 4.75
CA SER A 312 8.71 -14.74 4.75
C SER A 312 8.42 -15.31 6.15
N GLY A 313 7.23 -15.03 6.70
CA GLY A 313 6.69 -15.68 7.90
C GLY A 313 7.00 -15.00 9.25
N GLY A 314 6.49 -15.57 10.34
CA GLY A 314 6.62 -15.02 11.70
C GLY A 314 5.91 -15.85 12.77
N ILE A 315 5.86 -15.36 14.00
CA ILE A 315 5.06 -15.91 15.10
C ILE A 315 3.97 -14.91 15.46
N ALA A 316 2.76 -15.40 15.74
CA ALA A 316 1.68 -14.55 16.18
C ALA A 316 1.03 -15.02 17.49
N TYR A 317 0.59 -14.05 18.30
CA TYR A 317 -0.01 -14.24 19.62
C TYR A 317 -1.34 -13.50 19.74
N THR A 318 -2.16 -13.85 20.72
CA THR A 318 -3.47 -13.21 20.95
C THR A 318 -3.35 -11.95 21.80
N SER A 319 -4.31 -11.03 21.69
CA SER A 319 -4.42 -9.85 22.56
C SER A 319 -4.46 -10.22 24.06
N THR A 320 -4.95 -11.42 24.39
CA THR A 320 -5.01 -11.90 25.78
C THR A 320 -3.64 -12.07 26.45
N LEU A 321 -2.56 -12.26 25.66
CA LEU A 321 -1.18 -12.22 26.18
C LEU A 321 -0.78 -10.81 26.62
N ILE A 322 -1.19 -9.79 25.84
CA ILE A 322 -0.97 -8.39 26.17
C ILE A 322 -1.79 -8.01 27.41
N ASP A 323 -3.06 -8.43 27.50
CA ASP A 323 -3.90 -8.20 28.67
C ASP A 323 -3.28 -8.81 29.94
N TYR A 324 -2.83 -10.06 29.87
CA TYR A 324 -2.12 -10.73 30.96
C TYR A 324 -0.87 -9.95 31.38
N THR A 325 -0.04 -9.55 30.41
CA THR A 325 1.20 -8.83 30.69
C THR A 325 0.91 -7.46 31.33
N SER A 326 -0.07 -6.73 30.78
CA SER A 326 -0.49 -5.42 31.28
C SER A 326 -1.05 -5.51 32.70
N GLU A 327 -1.89 -6.51 33.00
CA GLU A 327 -2.47 -6.71 34.33
C GLU A 327 -1.38 -7.00 35.37
N HIS A 328 -0.42 -7.87 35.04
CA HIS A 328 0.69 -8.19 35.93
C HIS A 328 1.64 -7.00 36.14
N ILE A 329 1.89 -6.19 35.10
CA ILE A 329 2.67 -4.95 35.22
C ILE A 329 1.96 -3.99 36.18
N GLN A 330 0.68 -3.72 35.97
CA GLN A 330 -0.10 -2.78 36.79
C GLN A 330 -0.13 -3.21 38.26
N ASN A 331 -0.18 -4.51 38.52
CA ASN A 331 -0.22 -5.06 39.88
C ASN A 331 1.15 -5.22 40.55
N SER A 332 2.25 -4.92 39.85
CA SER A 332 3.61 -5.06 40.39
C SER A 332 3.94 -4.00 41.44
N ASP A 333 4.82 -4.36 42.37
CA ASP A 333 5.19 -3.50 43.49
C ASP A 333 5.89 -2.21 43.03
N ILE A 334 6.73 -2.29 41.99
CA ILE A 334 7.43 -1.12 41.43
C ILE A 334 6.46 -0.09 40.84
N VAL A 335 5.42 -0.56 40.13
CA VAL A 335 4.40 0.32 39.55
C VAL A 335 3.57 0.95 40.64
N LYS A 336 3.09 0.15 41.62
CA LYS A 336 2.35 0.66 42.78
C LYS A 336 3.13 1.70 43.57
N GLU A 337 4.43 1.50 43.76
CA GLU A 337 5.30 2.46 44.45
C GLU A 337 5.50 3.75 43.65
N GLN A 338 5.69 3.65 42.33
CA GLN A 338 5.82 4.81 41.45
C GLN A 338 4.52 5.62 41.40
N GLU A 339 3.36 4.96 41.28
CA GLU A 339 2.04 5.61 41.24
C GLU A 339 1.67 6.27 42.58
N ALA A 340 2.06 5.66 43.71
CA ALA A 340 1.87 6.25 45.03
C ALA A 340 2.73 7.50 45.26
N ASN A 341 3.85 7.65 44.53
CA ASN A 341 4.82 8.73 44.70
C ASN A 341 5.12 9.45 43.37
N GLN A 342 4.21 10.30 42.91
CA GLN A 342 4.31 10.98 41.60
C GLN A 342 5.54 11.88 41.42
N ASN A 343 6.11 12.39 42.52
CA ASN A 343 7.28 13.26 42.47
C ASN A 343 8.60 12.49 42.54
N LEU A 344 8.58 11.25 43.05
CA LEU A 344 9.77 10.45 43.31
C LEU A 344 10.10 9.58 42.11
N ASN A 345 11.35 9.58 41.68
CA ASN A 345 11.86 8.62 40.71
C ASN A 345 12.32 7.35 41.45
N VAL A 346 11.57 6.26 41.31
CA VAL A 346 11.85 4.99 42.02
C VAL A 346 13.17 4.31 41.61
N PHE A 347 13.75 4.70 40.48
CA PHE A 347 15.05 4.19 40.02
C PHE A 347 16.24 4.94 40.60
N THR A 348 16.07 6.22 40.95
CA THR A 348 17.16 7.07 41.48
C THR A 348 16.99 7.39 42.97
N GLY A 349 15.78 7.22 43.51
CA GLY A 349 15.42 7.60 44.88
C GLY A 349 15.35 9.12 45.10
N LYS A 350 15.35 9.91 44.01
CA LYS A 350 15.30 11.38 44.05
C LYS A 350 14.03 11.89 43.36
N ASP A 351 13.64 13.11 43.68
CA ASP A 351 12.53 13.75 42.97
C ASP A 351 12.90 14.03 41.50
N PHE A 352 11.89 14.01 40.62
CA PHE A 352 12.05 14.38 39.22
C PHE A 352 12.52 15.84 39.10
N ALA A 353 13.72 16.04 38.53
CA ALA A 353 14.34 17.36 38.41
C ALA A 353 14.26 17.90 36.97
N LYS A 354 14.04 19.22 36.83
CA LYS A 354 14.03 19.90 35.51
C LYS A 354 15.44 20.03 34.89
N ASP A 355 16.47 20.09 35.72
CA ASP A 355 17.88 20.13 35.33
C ASP A 355 18.68 19.11 36.17
N PRO A 356 18.60 17.82 35.79
CA PRO A 356 19.16 16.75 36.58
C PRO A 356 20.69 16.71 36.41
N LYS A 357 21.42 16.69 37.54
CA LYS A 357 22.89 16.63 37.53
C LYS A 357 23.36 15.17 37.59
N PRO A 358 24.45 14.83 36.89
CA PRO A 358 25.10 13.53 37.00
C PRO A 358 25.44 13.20 38.45
N PHE A 359 25.55 11.90 38.72
CA PHE A 359 25.90 11.41 40.04
C PHE A 359 27.20 12.07 40.55
N SER A 360 27.16 12.60 41.76
CA SER A 360 28.34 13.10 42.48
C SER A 360 28.22 12.71 43.95
N SER A 361 29.29 12.14 44.49
CA SER A 361 29.40 11.77 45.91
C SER A 361 29.28 12.97 46.86
N GLU A 362 29.51 14.19 46.36
CA GLU A 362 29.39 15.43 47.12
C GLU A 362 27.93 15.82 47.39
N ASN A 363 27.01 15.37 46.53
CA ASN A 363 25.57 15.71 46.61
C ASN A 363 24.75 14.69 47.41
N LEU A 364 25.40 13.65 47.97
CA LEU A 364 24.76 12.61 48.78
C LEU A 364 24.55 13.09 50.22
N THR A 365 23.45 12.66 50.84
CA THR A 365 23.26 12.81 52.29
C THR A 365 24.26 11.92 53.04
N GLU A 366 24.52 12.23 54.32
CA GLU A 366 25.42 11.40 55.15
C GLU A 366 24.93 9.94 55.27
N GLU A 367 23.61 9.73 55.27
CA GLU A 367 23.00 8.39 55.28
C GLU A 367 23.24 7.64 53.96
N GLU A 368 23.14 8.33 52.83
CA GLU A 368 23.42 7.77 51.49
C GLU A 368 24.90 7.43 51.32
N LYS A 369 25.81 8.27 51.85
CA LYS A 369 27.25 7.97 51.88
C LYS A 369 27.55 6.71 52.69
N ILE A 370 26.90 6.55 53.84
CA ILE A 370 27.04 5.34 54.67
C ILE A 370 26.49 4.10 53.96
N GLN A 371 25.39 4.23 53.21
CA GLN A 371 24.85 3.11 52.42
C GLN A 371 25.76 2.74 51.25
N LEU A 372 26.24 3.73 50.48
CA LEU A 372 27.15 3.51 49.37
C LEU A 372 28.46 2.84 49.84
N ALA A 373 28.97 3.23 51.00
CA ALA A 373 30.17 2.64 51.61
C ALA A 373 30.00 1.17 52.06
N LYS A 374 28.76 0.69 52.21
CA LYS A 374 28.46 -0.71 52.54
C LYS A 374 28.33 -1.62 51.32
N MET A 375 28.23 -1.04 50.12
CA MET A 375 28.12 -1.77 48.85
C MET A 375 29.49 -2.24 48.35
N THR A 376 29.52 -3.31 47.56
CA THR A 376 30.74 -3.72 46.84
C THR A 376 31.10 -2.72 45.73
N PRO A 377 32.35 -2.69 45.23
CA PRO A 377 32.71 -1.83 44.10
C PRO A 377 31.84 -2.04 42.86
N GLU A 378 31.42 -3.27 42.58
CA GLU A 378 30.52 -3.60 41.48
C GLU A 378 29.11 -3.02 41.71
N GLU A 379 28.57 -3.16 42.92
CA GLU A 379 27.28 -2.59 43.32
C GLU A 379 27.29 -1.06 43.26
N GLN A 380 28.40 -0.43 43.67
CA GLN A 380 28.58 1.02 43.55
C GLN A 380 28.58 1.46 42.08
N ALA A 381 29.30 0.75 41.21
CA ALA A 381 29.33 1.06 39.78
C ALA A 381 27.93 0.92 39.13
N GLN A 382 27.19 -0.13 39.49
CA GLN A 382 25.81 -0.34 39.02
C GLN A 382 24.88 0.75 39.52
N TYR A 383 25.00 1.18 40.77
CA TYR A 383 24.21 2.28 41.33
C TYR A 383 24.46 3.60 40.59
N VAL A 384 25.73 3.94 40.33
CA VAL A 384 26.10 5.16 39.58
C VAL A 384 25.56 5.11 38.15
N GLN A 385 25.71 3.97 37.47
CA GLN A 385 25.21 3.79 36.12
C GLN A 385 23.69 3.94 36.08
N GLN A 386 22.97 3.24 36.97
CA GLN A 386 21.53 3.32 37.07
C GLN A 386 21.05 4.74 37.37
N TYR A 387 21.69 5.44 38.30
CA TYR A 387 21.33 6.83 38.59
C TYR A 387 21.44 7.68 37.32
N ASN A 388 22.58 7.58 36.62
CA ASN A 388 22.82 8.37 35.40
C ASN A 388 21.88 8.00 34.24
N ASP A 389 21.54 6.72 34.08
CA ASP A 389 20.63 6.24 33.04
C ASP A 389 19.18 6.69 33.28
N ASN A 390 18.82 7.06 34.52
CA ASN A 390 17.44 7.40 34.90
C ASN A 390 17.28 8.84 35.41
N LEU A 391 18.35 9.64 35.53
CA LEU A 391 18.26 10.99 36.11
C LEU A 391 17.39 11.95 35.29
N ALA A 392 17.32 11.75 33.97
CA ALA A 392 16.56 12.59 33.05
C ALA A 392 15.15 12.07 32.78
N SER A 393 14.80 10.89 33.31
CA SER A 393 13.50 10.27 33.09
C SER A 393 12.41 11.06 33.79
N THR A 394 11.28 11.23 33.12
CA THR A 394 10.04 11.78 33.71
C THR A 394 9.18 10.67 34.35
N TYR A 395 8.16 11.06 35.11
CA TYR A 395 7.17 10.13 35.68
C TYR A 395 6.53 9.22 34.61
N GLU A 396 6.09 9.81 33.49
CA GLU A 396 5.47 9.07 32.39
C GLU A 396 6.48 8.15 31.68
N GLU A 397 7.74 8.58 31.54
CA GLU A 397 8.81 7.74 30.97
C GLU A 397 9.17 6.57 31.89
N ASN A 398 9.14 6.75 33.21
CA ASN A 398 9.33 5.66 34.17
C ASN A 398 8.22 4.60 34.05
N LEU A 399 6.96 5.02 34.00
CA LEU A 399 5.82 4.12 33.79
C LEU A 399 5.92 3.39 32.44
N ALA A 400 6.28 4.12 31.37
CA ALA A 400 6.51 3.53 30.05
C ALA A 400 7.65 2.51 30.07
N LYS A 401 8.75 2.79 30.79
CA LYS A 401 9.89 1.86 30.96
C LYS A 401 9.50 0.57 31.68
N MET A 402 8.55 0.64 32.61
CA MET A 402 7.96 -0.53 33.27
C MET A 402 6.96 -1.27 32.36
N GLY A 403 6.51 -0.65 31.27
CA GLY A 403 5.54 -1.20 30.33
C GLY A 403 4.09 -0.92 30.72
N VAL A 404 3.85 0.10 31.56
CA VAL A 404 2.49 0.53 31.92
C VAL A 404 1.83 1.15 30.70
N ILE A 405 0.68 0.61 30.30
CA ILE A 405 -0.13 1.14 29.21
C ILE A 405 -1.05 2.24 29.74
N ASN A 406 -0.98 3.43 29.14
CA ASN A 406 -2.01 4.44 29.30
C ASN A 406 -3.12 4.25 28.25
N LYS A 407 -4.27 3.69 28.64
CA LYS A 407 -5.38 3.41 27.72
C LYS A 407 -5.93 4.67 27.01
N SER A 408 -5.73 5.85 27.58
CA SER A 408 -6.14 7.12 26.99
C SER A 408 -5.14 7.68 25.97
N LYS A 409 -3.90 7.15 25.93
CA LYS A 409 -2.83 7.59 25.03
C LYS A 409 -2.33 6.42 24.18
N PRO A 410 -3.05 6.03 23.11
CA PRO A 410 -2.60 4.96 22.22
C PRO A 410 -1.36 5.38 21.44
N ALA A 411 -0.52 4.40 21.10
CA ALA A 411 0.66 4.57 20.25
C ALA A 411 0.32 4.45 18.76
N ALA A 412 -0.76 3.76 18.40
CA ALA A 412 -1.35 3.81 17.07
C ALA A 412 -2.86 3.55 17.13
N ILE A 413 -3.58 4.10 16.16
CA ILE A 413 -5.02 3.87 15.95
C ILE A 413 -5.19 3.27 14.56
N GLU A 414 -5.71 2.05 14.50
CA GLU A 414 -6.01 1.32 13.28
C GLU A 414 -7.52 1.30 13.04
N LEU A 415 -7.95 1.88 11.92
CA LEU A 415 -9.35 2.06 11.56
C LEU A 415 -9.68 1.11 10.39
N TYR A 416 -10.46 0.07 10.66
CA TYR A 416 -10.85 -0.93 9.68
C TYR A 416 -12.17 -0.51 9.02
N THR A 417 -12.28 -0.64 7.71
CA THR A 417 -13.47 -0.23 6.94
C THR A 417 -14.00 -1.41 6.12
N SER A 418 -15.31 -1.49 5.91
CA SER A 418 -15.91 -2.60 5.12
C SER A 418 -15.99 -2.31 3.62
N SER A 419 -15.76 -1.07 3.20
CA SER A 419 -15.83 -0.67 1.79
C SER A 419 -14.86 0.47 1.47
N PHE A 420 -14.52 0.59 0.19
CA PHE A 420 -13.71 1.71 -0.30
C PHE A 420 -14.38 3.07 -0.03
N GLN A 421 -15.71 3.15 -0.19
CA GLN A 421 -16.46 4.38 0.09
C GLN A 421 -16.33 4.80 1.55
N GLN A 422 -16.50 3.87 2.50
CA GLN A 422 -16.29 4.14 3.92
C GLN A 422 -14.87 4.61 4.24
N LYS A 423 -13.86 4.04 3.58
CA LYS A 423 -12.46 4.48 3.73
C LYS A 423 -12.27 5.92 3.24
N GLN A 424 -12.94 6.31 2.17
CA GLN A 424 -12.87 7.67 1.67
C GLN A 424 -13.60 8.66 2.59
N ASP A 425 -14.78 8.30 3.06
CA ASP A 425 -15.55 9.08 4.03
C ASP A 425 -14.79 9.22 5.36
N LEU A 426 -14.06 8.18 5.79
CA LEU A 426 -13.19 8.21 6.97
C LEU A 426 -12.02 9.20 6.79
N LYS A 427 -11.42 9.28 5.60
CA LYS A 427 -10.38 10.28 5.31
C LYS A 427 -10.93 11.70 5.36
N GLU A 428 -12.13 11.92 4.83
CA GLU A 428 -12.80 13.21 4.93
C GLU A 428 -13.07 13.58 6.40
N PHE A 429 -13.48 12.62 7.23
CA PHE A 429 -13.63 12.81 8.66
C PHE A 429 -12.32 13.20 9.36
N ILE A 430 -11.20 12.54 9.05
CA ILE A 430 -9.87 12.89 9.59
C ILE A 430 -9.42 14.27 9.08
N ASN A 431 -9.67 14.60 7.81
CA ASN A 431 -9.33 15.90 7.24
C ASN A 431 -10.15 17.04 7.88
N ALA A 432 -11.40 16.78 8.26
CA ALA A 432 -12.22 17.73 9.01
C ALA A 432 -11.62 18.01 10.40
N TYR A 433 -11.17 16.97 11.10
CA TYR A 433 -10.41 17.13 12.36
C TYR A 433 -9.15 17.99 12.15
N ASN A 434 -8.32 17.67 11.15
CA ASN A 434 -7.10 18.42 10.85
C ASN A 434 -7.37 19.89 10.50
N THR A 435 -8.44 20.14 9.74
CA THR A 435 -8.86 21.50 9.37
C THR A 435 -9.26 22.28 10.62
N ALA A 436 -10.08 21.69 11.49
CA ALA A 436 -10.50 22.33 12.74
C ALA A 436 -9.32 22.63 13.68
N LYS A 437 -8.33 21.72 13.78
CA LYS A 437 -7.12 21.95 14.59
C LYS A 437 -6.25 23.07 14.02
N LYS A 438 -6.11 23.13 12.70
CA LYS A 438 -5.38 24.21 12.03
C LYS A 438 -6.07 25.57 12.18
N GLU A 439 -7.39 25.62 12.07
CA GLU A 439 -8.16 26.85 12.29
C GLU A 439 -8.09 27.35 13.74
N ALA A 440 -7.96 26.43 14.70
CA ALA A 440 -7.75 26.74 16.12
C ALA A 440 -6.30 27.14 16.47
N GLY A 441 -5.36 27.06 15.52
CA GLY A 441 -3.94 27.29 15.77
C GLY A 441 -3.24 26.16 16.56
N GLU A 442 -3.86 24.99 16.64
CA GLU A 442 -3.33 23.77 17.29
C GLU A 442 -2.57 22.91 16.28
N ASP A 443 -1.54 23.48 15.64
CA ASP A 443 -0.75 22.81 14.58
C ASP A 443 -0.07 21.52 15.07
N ASP A 444 0.22 21.43 16.37
CA ASP A 444 0.79 20.26 17.04
C ASP A 444 -0.17 19.06 17.11
N LYS A 445 -1.47 19.29 16.92
CA LYS A 445 -2.50 18.24 16.93
C LYS A 445 -2.96 17.83 15.54
N VAL A 446 -2.43 18.44 14.48
CA VAL A 446 -2.74 18.06 13.10
C VAL A 446 -2.12 16.70 12.82
N LEU A 447 -2.96 15.73 12.47
CA LEU A 447 -2.55 14.36 12.22
C LEU A 447 -1.91 14.23 10.85
N ALA A 448 -0.78 13.53 10.82
CA ALA A 448 -0.13 13.11 9.61
C ALA A 448 -0.17 11.58 9.52
N TYR A 449 -0.71 11.07 8.42
CA TYR A 449 -0.80 9.64 8.11
C TYR A 449 -0.56 9.43 6.62
N SER A 450 -0.05 8.26 6.23
CA SER A 450 0.11 7.88 4.82
C SER A 450 -0.84 6.74 4.47
N ASP A 451 -1.49 6.86 3.32
CA ASP A 451 -2.14 5.73 2.67
C ASP A 451 -1.25 5.30 1.49
N ASP A 452 -0.22 4.52 1.81
CA ASP A 452 0.77 4.06 0.84
C ASP A 452 0.10 3.25 -0.28
N ILE A 453 -0.95 2.48 0.04
CA ILE A 453 -1.70 1.70 -0.95
C ILE A 453 -2.47 2.62 -1.90
N GLN A 454 -3.15 3.66 -1.41
CA GLN A 454 -3.77 4.65 -2.30
C GLN A 454 -2.74 5.34 -3.18
N THR A 455 -1.56 5.65 -2.64
CA THR A 455 -0.48 6.28 -3.40
C THR A 455 0.04 5.35 -4.50
N ILE A 456 0.23 4.06 -4.21
CA ILE A 456 0.62 3.04 -5.18
C ILE A 456 -0.49 2.86 -6.24
N MET A 457 -1.75 2.70 -5.83
CA MET A 457 -2.88 2.47 -6.75
C MET A 457 -3.17 3.68 -7.64
N SER A 458 -3.06 4.89 -7.11
CA SER A 458 -3.16 6.12 -7.91
C SER A 458 -2.02 6.25 -8.90
N SER A 459 -0.80 5.83 -8.53
CA SER A 459 0.36 5.78 -9.44
C SER A 459 0.15 4.77 -10.56
N ILE A 460 -0.36 3.56 -10.26
CA ILE A 460 -0.71 2.55 -11.26
C ILE A 460 -1.79 3.09 -12.21
N THR A 461 -2.85 3.66 -11.67
CA THR A 461 -3.94 4.27 -12.46
C THR A 461 -3.41 5.36 -13.39
N THR A 462 -2.51 6.21 -12.88
CA THR A 462 -1.88 7.27 -13.66
C THR A 462 -1.02 6.70 -14.78
N LEU A 463 -0.22 5.66 -14.50
CA LEU A 463 0.63 4.99 -15.49
C LEU A 463 -0.22 4.37 -16.61
N VAL A 464 -1.30 3.65 -16.25
CA VAL A 464 -2.27 3.10 -17.22
C VAL A 464 -2.82 4.23 -18.10
N GLY A 465 -3.26 5.35 -17.49
CA GLY A 465 -3.76 6.51 -18.23
C GLY A 465 -2.75 7.12 -19.20
N VAL A 466 -1.48 7.26 -18.80
CA VAL A 466 -0.41 7.78 -19.65
C VAL A 466 -0.14 6.85 -20.84
N VAL A 467 0.00 5.54 -20.59
CA VAL A 467 0.21 4.55 -21.65
C VAL A 467 -0.96 4.54 -22.63
N THR A 468 -2.19 4.52 -22.13
CA THR A 468 -3.40 4.59 -22.97
C THR A 468 -3.41 5.85 -23.82
N THR A 469 -3.10 7.02 -23.24
CA THR A 469 -3.08 8.29 -23.97
C THR A 469 -2.06 8.29 -25.11
N VAL A 470 -0.85 7.76 -24.86
CA VAL A 470 0.20 7.64 -25.89
C VAL A 470 -0.23 6.68 -27.01
N LEU A 471 -0.79 5.51 -26.67
CA LEU A 471 -1.27 4.54 -27.65
C LEU A 471 -2.42 5.10 -28.50
N VAL A 472 -3.39 5.76 -27.87
CA VAL A 472 -4.48 6.45 -28.59
C VAL A 472 -3.91 7.52 -29.53
N GLY A 473 -2.87 8.25 -29.10
CA GLY A 473 -2.15 9.21 -29.93
C GLY A 473 -1.56 8.58 -31.21
N PHE A 474 -0.92 7.41 -31.10
CA PHE A 474 -0.41 6.69 -32.28
C PHE A 474 -1.53 6.26 -33.23
N VAL A 475 -2.65 5.76 -32.71
CA VAL A 475 -3.75 5.34 -33.58
C VAL A 475 -4.53 6.52 -34.17
N ALA A 476 -4.55 7.68 -33.52
CA ALA A 476 -5.08 8.90 -34.12
C ALA A 476 -4.33 9.25 -35.44
N ILE A 477 -3.02 9.01 -35.50
CA ILE A 477 -2.25 9.15 -36.75
C ILE A 477 -2.71 8.12 -37.80
N SER A 478 -2.92 6.86 -37.39
CA SER A 478 -3.44 5.82 -38.27
C SER A 478 -4.84 6.13 -38.83
N LEU A 479 -5.70 6.81 -38.06
CA LEU A 479 -7.00 7.29 -38.54
C LEU A 479 -6.86 8.36 -39.64
N ILE A 480 -5.88 9.25 -39.52
CA ILE A 480 -5.59 10.24 -40.56
C ILE A 480 -5.13 9.54 -41.84
N VAL A 481 -4.20 8.58 -41.73
CA VAL A 481 -3.73 7.78 -42.86
C VAL A 481 -4.89 7.02 -43.52
N SER A 482 -5.79 6.44 -42.72
CA SER A 482 -7.00 5.75 -43.21
C SER A 482 -7.94 6.72 -43.94
N SER A 483 -8.11 7.95 -43.43
CA SER A 483 -8.95 8.99 -44.05
C SER A 483 -8.38 9.45 -45.40
N ILE A 484 -7.06 9.54 -45.53
CA ILE A 484 -6.40 9.83 -46.82
C ILE A 484 -6.65 8.68 -47.80
N MET A 485 -6.53 7.42 -47.36
CA MET A 485 -6.82 6.25 -48.19
C MET A 485 -8.26 6.26 -48.71
N ILE A 486 -9.24 6.52 -47.83
CA ILE A 486 -10.65 6.65 -48.21
C ILE A 486 -10.85 7.78 -49.22
N SER A 487 -10.19 8.93 -49.03
CA SER A 487 -10.26 10.07 -49.95
C SER A 487 -9.75 9.69 -51.35
N ILE A 488 -8.63 8.97 -51.43
CA ILE A 488 -8.04 8.50 -52.69
C ILE A 488 -8.98 7.51 -53.39
N ILE A 489 -9.51 6.52 -52.66
CA ILE A 489 -10.39 5.52 -53.28
C ILE A 489 -11.71 6.14 -53.73
N THR A 490 -12.27 7.05 -52.94
CA THR A 490 -13.47 7.82 -53.33
C THR A 490 -13.19 8.66 -54.58
N TYR A 491 -12.00 9.27 -54.69
CA TYR A 491 -11.59 10.01 -55.89
C TYR A 491 -11.52 9.12 -57.13
N ILE A 492 -10.92 7.93 -57.02
CA ILE A 492 -10.88 6.94 -58.11
C ILE A 492 -12.30 6.53 -58.51
N SER A 493 -13.18 6.26 -57.54
CA SER A 493 -14.60 5.95 -57.80
C SER A 493 -15.31 7.05 -58.58
N VAL A 494 -15.02 8.32 -58.30
CA VAL A 494 -15.56 9.46 -59.07
C VAL A 494 -15.05 9.45 -60.51
N LEU A 495 -13.76 9.17 -60.73
CA LEU A 495 -13.18 9.14 -62.07
C LEU A 495 -13.75 8.02 -62.94
N GLU A 496 -13.87 6.81 -62.38
CA GLU A 496 -14.46 5.65 -63.06
C GLU A 496 -15.92 5.89 -63.45
N ARG A 497 -16.63 6.76 -62.73
CA ARG A 497 -18.06 7.03 -62.90
C ARG A 497 -18.36 8.36 -63.59
N THR A 498 -17.39 8.96 -64.26
CA THR A 498 -17.54 10.26 -64.91
C THR A 498 -18.70 10.26 -65.93
N LYS A 499 -18.85 9.21 -66.75
CA LYS A 499 -19.99 9.03 -67.68
C LYS A 499 -21.34 9.00 -66.98
N GLU A 500 -21.46 8.24 -65.88
CA GLU A 500 -22.70 8.13 -65.11
C GLU A 500 -23.11 9.48 -64.51
N ILE A 501 -22.14 10.25 -63.98
CA ILE A 501 -22.37 11.61 -63.47
C ILE A 501 -22.85 12.53 -64.59
N GLY A 502 -22.24 12.44 -65.79
CA GLY A 502 -22.63 13.20 -66.97
C GLY A 502 -24.08 12.95 -67.38
N ILE A 503 -24.52 11.68 -67.43
CA ILE A 503 -25.90 11.29 -67.72
C ILE A 503 -26.87 11.87 -66.68
N LEU A 504 -26.59 11.68 -65.39
CA LEU A 504 -27.44 12.21 -64.31
C LEU A 504 -27.59 13.73 -64.39
N ARG A 505 -26.49 14.44 -64.67
CA ARG A 505 -26.52 15.90 -64.82
C ARG A 505 -27.23 16.36 -66.11
N ALA A 506 -27.14 15.61 -67.20
CA ALA A 506 -27.88 15.89 -68.44
C ALA A 506 -29.39 15.68 -68.27
N MET A 507 -29.80 14.74 -67.41
CA MET A 507 -31.21 14.54 -67.03
C MET A 507 -31.72 15.54 -65.98
N GLY A 508 -30.92 16.55 -65.61
CA GLY A 508 -31.34 17.64 -64.72
C GLY A 508 -30.91 17.51 -63.25
N ALA A 509 -30.05 16.55 -62.87
CA ALA A 509 -29.51 16.49 -61.51
C ALA A 509 -28.63 17.72 -61.20
N SER A 510 -28.90 18.38 -60.07
CA SER A 510 -28.12 19.55 -59.63
C SER A 510 -26.75 19.15 -59.07
N LYS A 511 -25.80 20.09 -59.00
CA LYS A 511 -24.50 19.87 -58.34
C LYS A 511 -24.65 19.40 -56.88
N LYS A 512 -25.71 19.85 -56.19
CA LYS A 512 -26.03 19.46 -54.82
C LYS A 512 -26.52 18.02 -54.74
N ASP A 513 -27.27 17.55 -55.74
CA ASP A 513 -27.74 16.17 -55.82
C ASP A 513 -26.57 15.20 -56.03
N ILE A 514 -25.66 15.53 -56.96
CA ILE A 514 -24.43 14.74 -57.18
C ILE A 514 -23.59 14.67 -55.91
N ARG A 515 -23.36 15.81 -55.24
CA ARG A 515 -22.61 15.85 -53.98
C ARG A 515 -23.27 14.98 -52.89
N ARG A 516 -24.60 15.00 -52.78
CA ARG A 516 -25.34 14.20 -51.78
C ARG A 516 -25.20 12.70 -52.01
N ILE A 517 -25.18 12.24 -53.26
CA ILE A 517 -24.96 10.82 -53.59
C ILE A 517 -23.60 10.35 -53.07
N PHE A 518 -22.52 11.04 -53.43
CA PHE A 518 -21.18 10.66 -52.98
C PHE A 518 -20.96 10.85 -51.48
N THR A 519 -21.55 11.88 -50.86
CA THR A 519 -21.49 12.04 -49.39
C THR A 519 -22.29 10.95 -48.66
N ALA A 520 -23.39 10.47 -49.23
CA ALA A 520 -24.12 9.33 -48.69
C ALA A 520 -23.36 8.01 -48.89
N GLU A 521 -22.62 7.86 -49.99
CA GLU A 521 -21.73 6.73 -50.24
C GLU A 521 -20.64 6.63 -49.17
N THR A 522 -19.95 7.74 -48.88
CA THR A 522 -18.91 7.75 -47.84
C THR A 522 -19.45 7.61 -46.42
N ALA A 523 -20.69 8.05 -46.16
CA ALA A 523 -21.36 7.82 -44.88
C ALA A 523 -21.68 6.32 -44.66
N ILE A 524 -22.17 5.63 -45.69
CA ILE A 524 -22.43 4.18 -45.65
C ILE A 524 -21.11 3.42 -45.48
N GLU A 525 -20.07 3.79 -46.23
CA GLU A 525 -18.74 3.18 -46.07
C GLU A 525 -18.18 3.38 -44.66
N GLY A 526 -18.37 4.55 -44.05
CA GLY A 526 -17.97 4.79 -42.66
C GLY A 526 -18.76 3.96 -41.66
N PHE A 527 -20.06 3.82 -41.85
CA PHE A 527 -20.87 2.94 -41.00
C PHE A 527 -20.38 1.48 -41.09
N VAL A 528 -20.17 0.97 -42.31
CA VAL A 528 -19.69 -0.40 -42.51
C VAL A 528 -18.27 -0.58 -41.97
N SER A 529 -17.38 0.39 -42.16
CA SER A 529 -16.01 0.39 -41.61
C SER A 529 -16.03 0.35 -40.09
N GLY A 530 -16.86 1.19 -39.46
CA GLY A 530 -17.03 1.25 -38.02
C GLY A 530 -17.54 -0.07 -37.46
N VAL A 531 -18.64 -0.60 -38.02
CA VAL A 531 -19.22 -1.88 -37.59
C VAL A 531 -18.21 -3.03 -37.78
N LEU A 532 -17.52 -3.08 -38.91
CA LEU A 532 -16.50 -4.08 -39.19
C LEU A 532 -15.33 -3.96 -38.20
N GLY A 533 -14.90 -2.73 -37.89
CA GLY A 533 -13.84 -2.48 -36.92
C GLY A 533 -14.20 -2.98 -35.52
N ILE A 534 -15.40 -2.65 -35.04
CA ILE A 534 -15.91 -3.15 -33.76
C ILE A 534 -16.02 -4.68 -33.77
N ALA A 535 -16.57 -5.28 -34.83
CA ALA A 535 -16.70 -6.73 -34.94
C ALA A 535 -15.34 -7.44 -34.87
N VAL A 536 -14.34 -6.93 -35.59
CA VAL A 536 -12.97 -7.47 -35.55
C VAL A 536 -12.36 -7.30 -34.15
N THR A 537 -12.55 -6.14 -33.50
CA THR A 537 -12.09 -5.93 -32.13
C THR A 537 -12.70 -6.93 -31.15
N LEU A 538 -14.02 -7.15 -31.21
CA LEU A 538 -14.72 -8.12 -30.37
C LEU A 538 -14.25 -9.55 -30.62
N LEU A 539 -13.88 -9.90 -31.86
CA LEU A 539 -13.29 -11.20 -32.16
C LEU A 539 -11.85 -11.30 -31.65
N ALA A 540 -11.09 -10.22 -31.69
CA ALA A 540 -9.72 -10.16 -31.20
C ALA A 540 -9.62 -10.18 -29.67
N THR A 541 -10.67 -9.80 -28.92
CA THR A 541 -10.63 -9.90 -27.46
C THR A 541 -10.49 -11.35 -26.97
N PHE A 542 -11.01 -12.34 -27.68
CA PHE A 542 -10.88 -13.77 -27.30
C PHE A 542 -9.42 -14.25 -27.22
N PRO A 543 -8.61 -14.18 -28.30
CA PRO A 543 -7.21 -14.58 -28.23
C PRO A 543 -6.38 -13.67 -27.31
N ILE A 544 -6.69 -12.37 -27.24
CA ILE A 544 -6.01 -11.45 -26.32
C ILE A 544 -6.23 -11.88 -24.87
N ASN A 545 -7.48 -12.14 -24.47
CA ASN A 545 -7.82 -12.59 -23.13
C ASN A 545 -7.19 -13.95 -22.79
N ALA A 546 -7.12 -14.87 -23.76
CA ALA A 546 -6.47 -16.17 -23.56
C ALA A 546 -4.95 -16.03 -23.32
N ILE A 547 -4.28 -15.15 -24.07
CA ILE A 547 -2.84 -14.87 -23.91
C ILE A 547 -2.59 -14.21 -22.55
N VAL A 548 -3.39 -13.19 -22.20
CA VAL A 548 -3.25 -12.47 -20.92
C VAL A 548 -3.47 -13.42 -19.75
N ALA A 549 -4.55 -14.20 -19.75
CA ALA A 549 -4.85 -15.15 -18.68
C ALA A 549 -3.72 -16.16 -18.45
N LYS A 550 -3.05 -16.62 -19.53
CA LYS A 550 -1.92 -17.55 -19.41
C LYS A 550 -0.66 -16.88 -18.84
N MET A 551 -0.44 -15.59 -19.10
CA MET A 551 0.75 -14.88 -18.66
C MET A 551 0.61 -14.29 -17.25
N THR A 552 -0.60 -13.90 -16.86
CA THR A 552 -0.82 -13.11 -15.63
C THR A 552 -1.78 -13.74 -14.64
N ASN A 553 -2.41 -14.89 -14.95
CA ASN A 553 -3.53 -15.46 -14.19
C ASN A 553 -4.76 -14.52 -14.04
N VAL A 554 -4.81 -13.41 -14.78
CA VAL A 554 -5.94 -12.48 -14.75
C VAL A 554 -6.88 -12.77 -15.93
N GLY A 555 -8.12 -13.10 -15.61
CA GLY A 555 -9.15 -13.34 -16.60
C GLY A 555 -9.82 -12.07 -17.13
N ASN A 556 -10.23 -12.10 -18.40
CA ASN A 556 -11.18 -11.14 -18.99
C ASN A 556 -10.73 -9.66 -18.96
N VAL A 557 -9.49 -9.38 -19.33
CA VAL A 557 -8.89 -8.03 -19.27
C VAL A 557 -9.25 -7.14 -20.47
N ALA A 558 -9.47 -7.70 -21.66
CA ALA A 558 -9.88 -6.94 -22.83
C ALA A 558 -11.41 -6.92 -22.94
N GLN A 559 -12.02 -5.80 -22.56
CA GLN A 559 -13.47 -5.59 -22.59
C GLN A 559 -13.81 -4.25 -23.23
N LEU A 560 -14.51 -4.27 -24.36
CA LEU A 560 -14.96 -3.06 -25.04
C LEU A 560 -16.36 -2.66 -24.54
N PRO A 561 -16.53 -1.51 -23.86
CA PRO A 561 -17.84 -1.05 -23.45
C PRO A 561 -18.72 -0.74 -24.66
N ILE A 562 -20.01 -1.07 -24.57
CA ILE A 562 -20.99 -0.86 -25.64
C ILE A 562 -21.07 0.63 -26.01
N GLU A 563 -21.02 1.51 -25.01
CA GLU A 563 -21.04 2.97 -25.22
C GLU A 563 -19.86 3.45 -26.07
N VAL A 564 -18.65 2.96 -25.78
CA VAL A 564 -17.43 3.27 -26.55
C VAL A 564 -17.55 2.75 -27.98
N ALA A 565 -18.07 1.53 -28.17
CA ALA A 565 -18.28 0.96 -29.50
C ALA A 565 -19.21 1.82 -30.37
N LEU A 566 -20.32 2.32 -29.80
CA LEU A 566 -21.26 3.19 -30.50
C LEU A 566 -20.62 4.54 -30.87
N ILE A 567 -19.85 5.13 -29.96
CA ILE A 567 -19.11 6.38 -30.20
C ILE A 567 -18.11 6.20 -31.36
N LEU A 568 -17.37 5.10 -31.39
CA LEU A 568 -16.39 4.82 -32.44
C LEU A 568 -17.03 4.62 -33.82
N ILE A 569 -18.21 4.00 -33.89
CA ILE A 569 -18.98 3.92 -35.14
C ILE A 569 -19.37 5.33 -35.61
N GLY A 570 -19.83 6.19 -34.70
CA GLY A 570 -20.13 7.59 -35.00
C GLY A 570 -18.92 8.35 -35.52
N ILE A 571 -17.76 8.21 -34.86
CA ILE A 571 -16.49 8.81 -35.29
C ILE A 571 -16.09 8.31 -36.68
N SER A 572 -16.26 7.02 -36.97
CA SER A 572 -15.95 6.44 -38.27
C SER A 572 -16.76 7.11 -39.39
N ILE A 573 -18.08 7.24 -39.22
CA ILE A 573 -18.96 7.93 -40.18
C ILE A 573 -18.53 9.38 -40.41
N VAL A 574 -18.21 10.11 -39.34
CA VAL A 574 -17.78 11.51 -39.44
C VAL A 574 -16.47 11.63 -40.22
N LEU A 575 -15.47 10.80 -39.88
CA LEU A 575 -14.16 10.82 -40.55
C LEU A 575 -14.26 10.46 -42.03
N THR A 576 -15.03 9.43 -42.39
CA THR A 576 -15.19 9.04 -43.79
C THR A 576 -15.98 10.07 -44.60
N MET A 577 -16.98 10.70 -43.99
CA MET A 577 -17.70 11.81 -44.62
C MET A 577 -16.76 12.99 -44.88
N LEU A 578 -15.91 13.35 -43.91
CA LEU A 578 -14.91 14.41 -44.07
C LEU A 578 -13.90 14.10 -45.18
N ALA A 579 -13.38 12.88 -45.22
CA ALA A 579 -12.52 12.37 -46.29
C ALA A 579 -13.20 12.47 -47.67
N GLY A 580 -14.48 12.13 -47.74
CA GLY A 580 -15.29 12.18 -48.97
C GLY A 580 -15.62 13.57 -49.49
N LEU A 581 -15.43 14.64 -48.70
CA LEU A 581 -15.87 15.99 -49.07
C LEU A 581 -15.17 16.53 -50.32
N ILE A 582 -13.85 16.32 -50.42
CA ILE A 582 -13.06 16.81 -51.56
C ILE A 582 -13.45 16.06 -52.85
N PRO A 583 -13.41 14.72 -52.91
CA PRO A 583 -13.86 13.96 -54.09
C PRO A 583 -15.31 14.28 -54.50
N SER A 584 -16.23 14.36 -53.53
CA SER A 584 -17.63 14.68 -53.80
C SER A 584 -17.83 16.05 -54.43
N ARG A 585 -17.00 17.04 -54.05
CA ARG A 585 -17.01 18.38 -54.67
C ARG A 585 -16.46 18.35 -56.10
N ILE A 586 -15.45 17.54 -56.37
CA ILE A 586 -14.88 17.36 -57.71
C ILE A 586 -15.92 16.71 -58.64
N ALA A 587 -16.58 15.63 -58.17
CA ALA A 587 -17.66 14.96 -58.90
C ALA A 587 -18.79 15.92 -59.30
N ALA A 588 -19.25 16.75 -58.35
CA ALA A 588 -20.32 17.71 -58.57
C ALA A 588 -19.97 18.83 -59.57
N LYS A 589 -18.68 19.09 -59.82
CA LYS A 589 -18.20 20.13 -60.73
C LYS A 589 -17.91 19.64 -62.15
N LYS A 590 -17.91 18.32 -62.42
CA LYS A 590 -17.67 17.75 -63.76
C LYS A 590 -18.69 18.24 -64.78
N ASP A 591 -18.23 18.69 -65.95
CA ASP A 591 -19.08 19.21 -67.02
C ASP A 591 -19.82 18.07 -67.73
N PRO A 592 -21.17 18.13 -67.91
CA PRO A 592 -21.93 17.08 -68.56
C PRO A 592 -21.50 16.80 -70.01
N VAL A 593 -21.11 17.83 -70.77
CA VAL A 593 -20.70 17.71 -72.18
C VAL A 593 -19.36 16.99 -72.27
N GLU A 594 -18.42 17.40 -71.41
CA GLU A 594 -17.08 16.80 -71.36
C GLU A 594 -17.12 15.36 -70.84
N SER A 595 -18.00 15.08 -69.87
CA SER A 595 -18.18 13.76 -69.26
C SER A 595 -18.84 12.72 -70.20
N LEU A 596 -19.62 13.17 -71.18
CA LEU A 596 -20.24 12.31 -72.20
C LEU A 596 -19.37 12.12 -73.44
N ARG A 597 -18.37 12.99 -73.66
CA ARG A 597 -17.46 12.95 -74.81
C ARG A 597 -16.22 12.08 -74.59
N SER A 598 -15.84 11.79 -73.35
CA SER A 598 -14.72 10.90 -73.04
C SER A 598 -15.04 9.47 -73.51
N GLU A 599 -14.18 8.86 -74.34
CA GLU A 599 -14.27 7.43 -74.71
C GLU A 599 -14.08 6.51 -73.48
#